data_AF-N8YE10-F1
#
_entry.id   AF-N8YE10-F1
#
_cell.length_a   1.000
_cell.length_b   1.000
_cell.length_c   1.000
_cell.angle_alpha   90.00
_cell.angle_beta   90.00
_cell.angle_gamma   90.00
#
_symmetry.space_group_name_H-M   'P 1'
#
loop_
_entity.id
_entity.type
_entity.pdbx_description
1 polymer ?
#
loop_
_entity_poly.entity_id
_entity_poly.type
_entity_poly.pdbx_seq_one_letter_code
_entity_poly.pdbx_strand_id
1 'polypeptide(L)'
;MYLFSGKEKLAPRASNPEILRSFLGGSLSILTLLIMGKLSNNIFIMAPFGATCVILYAVAQSPLAQPRNVILGHFISALVGLCFLKWFGFNLLSIALSVGLAIALMQYFRCVHPPAGANPLVILLTAHSFDYHWSFLIFPVLTGAIALVCVAYFVNNFKTKQKWPNYGLALWESKKKSYD
;
A
#
# COMPACT_ATOMS: atom_id res chain seq x y z
N MET A 1 26.11 -8.24 -20.83
CA MET A 1 24.74 -8.27 -20.29
C MET A 1 24.68 -9.29 -19.17
N TYR A 2 24.80 -8.85 -17.91
CA TYR A 2 24.97 -9.74 -16.75
C TYR A 2 23.68 -10.44 -16.29
N LEU A 3 22.50 -10.01 -16.78
CA LEU A 3 21.18 -10.52 -16.36
C LEU A 3 20.98 -12.04 -16.53
N PHE A 4 21.65 -12.66 -17.51
CA PHE A 4 21.50 -14.10 -17.80
C PHE A 4 22.72 -14.91 -17.35
N SER A 5 23.66 -14.31 -16.61
CA SER A 5 24.90 -14.99 -16.22
C SER A 5 24.68 -16.06 -15.14
N GLY A 6 23.54 -16.07 -14.44
CA GLY A 6 23.25 -17.02 -13.36
C GLY A 6 24.16 -16.90 -12.13
N LYS A 7 25.07 -15.90 -12.12
CA LYS A 7 26.03 -15.62 -11.04
C LYS A 7 25.49 -14.63 -10.01
N GLU A 8 24.24 -14.21 -10.15
CA GLU A 8 23.61 -13.25 -9.25
C GLU A 8 23.26 -13.91 -7.91
N LYS A 9 23.55 -13.24 -6.80
CA LYS A 9 23.12 -13.70 -5.48
C LYS A 9 21.64 -13.41 -5.33
N LEU A 10 20.83 -14.45 -5.18
CA LEU A 10 19.40 -14.32 -4.88
C LEU A 10 19.20 -13.67 -3.50
N ALA A 11 18.02 -13.06 -3.31
CA ALA A 11 17.58 -12.67 -1.99
C ALA A 11 17.55 -13.89 -1.05
N PRO A 12 17.91 -13.73 0.23
CA PRO A 12 17.89 -14.83 1.18
C PRO A 12 16.47 -15.39 1.32
N ARG A 13 16.36 -16.71 1.40
CA ARG A 13 15.08 -17.39 1.61
C ARG A 13 14.55 -17.09 3.01
N ALA A 14 13.29 -16.67 3.10
CA ALA A 14 12.61 -16.50 4.38
C ALA A 14 12.49 -17.84 5.13
N SER A 15 12.53 -17.79 6.45
CA SER A 15 12.33 -18.96 7.30
C SER A 15 10.88 -19.46 7.22
N ASN A 16 10.65 -20.75 7.49
CA ASN A 16 9.30 -21.34 7.47
C ASN A 16 8.28 -20.58 8.35
N PRO A 17 8.63 -20.10 9.57
CA PRO A 17 7.71 -19.29 10.37
C PRO A 17 7.35 -17.94 9.72
N GLU A 18 8.28 -17.31 9.01
CA GLU A 18 8.02 -16.05 8.28
C GLU A 18 7.13 -16.28 7.07
N ILE A 19 7.33 -17.38 6.35
CA ILE A 19 6.46 -17.81 5.24
C ILE A 19 5.05 -18.06 5.75
N LEU A 20 4.89 -18.82 6.85
CA LEU A 20 3.59 -19.09 7.45
C LEU A 20 2.92 -17.81 7.95
N ARG A 21 3.67 -16.90 8.59
CA ARG A 21 3.15 -15.58 9.00
C ARG A 21 2.67 -14.78 7.79
N SER A 22 3.39 -14.81 6.69
CA SER A 22 3.01 -14.10 5.46
C SER A 22 1.74 -14.65 4.84
N PHE A 23 1.64 -15.97 4.78
CA PHE A 23 0.43 -16.64 4.31
C PHE A 23 -0.80 -16.28 5.15
N LEU A 24 -0.70 -16.44 6.48
CA LEU A 24 -1.80 -16.16 7.40
C LEU A 24 -2.15 -14.68 7.43
N GLY A 25 -1.15 -13.80 7.48
CA GLY A 25 -1.33 -12.36 7.51
C GLY A 25 -2.03 -11.83 6.25
N GLY A 26 -1.53 -12.22 5.06
CA GLY A 26 -2.12 -11.81 3.80
C GLY A 26 -3.56 -12.32 3.67
N SER A 27 -3.79 -13.59 3.98
CA SER A 27 -5.12 -14.20 3.94
C SER A 27 -6.11 -13.51 4.89
N LEU A 28 -5.70 -13.28 6.14
CA LEU A 28 -6.53 -12.62 7.15
C LEU A 28 -6.85 -11.17 6.77
N SER A 29 -5.88 -10.43 6.23
CA SER A 29 -6.07 -9.07 5.75
C SER A 29 -7.12 -8.99 4.64
N ILE A 30 -6.95 -9.80 3.59
CA ILE A 30 -7.88 -9.81 2.46
C ILE A 30 -9.27 -10.29 2.90
N LEU A 31 -9.33 -11.36 3.71
CA LEU A 31 -10.59 -11.85 4.26
C LEU A 31 -11.31 -10.78 5.09
N THR A 32 -10.57 -10.03 5.91
CA THR A 32 -11.13 -8.93 6.71
C THR A 32 -11.78 -7.87 5.82
N LEU A 33 -11.08 -7.42 4.78
CA LEU A 33 -11.63 -6.44 3.82
C LEU A 33 -12.87 -6.98 3.09
N LEU A 34 -12.87 -8.26 2.70
CA LEU A 34 -14.01 -8.90 2.04
C LEU A 34 -15.22 -9.01 2.97
N ILE A 35 -15.01 -9.38 4.25
CA ILE A 35 -16.08 -9.42 5.25
C ILE A 35 -16.64 -8.02 5.52
N MET A 36 -15.79 -7.02 5.69
CA MET A 36 -16.22 -5.63 5.87
C MET A 36 -17.05 -5.15 4.67
N GLY A 37 -16.62 -5.46 3.45
CA GLY A 37 -17.38 -5.10 2.25
C GLY A 37 -18.74 -5.80 2.18
N LYS A 38 -18.80 -7.09 2.50
CA LYS A 38 -20.05 -7.86 2.55
C LYS A 38 -21.02 -7.32 3.62
N LEU A 39 -20.53 -6.98 4.81
CA LEU A 39 -21.38 -6.50 5.92
C LEU A 39 -21.89 -5.08 5.69
N SER A 40 -21.12 -4.23 5.01
CA SER A 40 -21.47 -2.83 4.78
C SER A 40 -22.13 -2.56 3.43
N ASN A 41 -22.28 -3.56 2.56
CA ASN A 41 -22.71 -3.42 1.17
C ASN A 41 -21.88 -2.38 0.38
N ASN A 42 -20.59 -2.27 0.69
CA ASN A 42 -19.65 -1.33 0.08
C ASN A 42 -18.39 -2.07 -0.41
N ILE A 43 -17.67 -1.48 -1.36
CA ILE A 43 -16.38 -2.01 -1.82
C ILE A 43 -15.29 -1.55 -0.84
N PHE A 44 -14.56 -2.50 -0.26
CA PHE A 44 -13.45 -2.27 0.68
C PHE A 44 -12.10 -2.78 0.16
N ILE A 45 -12.07 -3.34 -1.06
CA ILE A 45 -10.90 -3.98 -1.63
C ILE A 45 -10.56 -3.39 -2.99
N MET A 46 -9.26 -3.27 -3.27
CA MET A 46 -8.73 -2.94 -4.59
C MET A 46 -7.42 -3.72 -4.81
N ALA A 47 -7.08 -4.00 -6.07
CA ALA A 47 -5.90 -4.81 -6.42
C ALA A 47 -4.58 -4.36 -5.74
N PRO A 48 -4.28 -3.05 -5.59
CA PRO A 48 -3.11 -2.56 -4.86
C PRO A 48 -2.94 -3.16 -3.45
N PHE A 49 -4.04 -3.46 -2.74
CA PHE A 49 -3.99 -4.01 -1.39
C PHE A 49 -3.39 -5.41 -1.31
N GLY A 50 -3.45 -6.21 -2.39
CA GLY A 50 -2.74 -7.47 -2.46
C GLY A 50 -1.22 -7.27 -2.37
N ALA A 51 -0.68 -6.33 -3.14
CA ALA A 51 0.74 -5.98 -3.10
C ALA A 51 1.14 -5.30 -1.77
N THR A 52 0.22 -4.54 -1.15
CA THR A 52 0.39 -4.04 0.23
C THR A 52 0.57 -5.17 1.23
N CYS A 53 -0.22 -6.25 1.13
CA CYS A 53 -0.07 -7.43 1.98
C CYS A 53 1.33 -8.07 1.82
N VAL A 54 1.85 -8.16 0.59
CA VAL A 54 3.22 -8.68 0.36
C VAL A 54 4.23 -7.88 1.18
N ILE A 55 4.18 -6.55 1.12
CA ILE A 55 5.13 -5.69 1.84
C ILE A 55 4.90 -5.77 3.37
N LEU A 56 3.65 -5.78 3.81
CA LEU A 56 3.30 -5.82 5.24
C LEU A 56 3.76 -7.08 5.95
N TYR A 57 3.89 -8.22 5.24
CA TYR A 57 4.21 -9.49 5.88
C TYR A 57 5.53 -10.13 5.44
N ALA A 58 5.94 -9.97 4.17
CA ALA A 58 7.22 -10.51 3.71
C ALA A 58 8.40 -9.61 4.09
N VAL A 59 8.17 -8.29 4.20
CA VAL A 59 9.21 -7.29 4.51
C VAL A 59 8.69 -6.23 5.50
N ALA A 60 8.00 -6.67 6.55
CA ALA A 60 7.34 -5.80 7.54
C ALA A 60 8.25 -4.70 8.12
N GLN A 61 9.55 -4.97 8.26
CA GLN A 61 10.52 -4.04 8.83
C GLN A 61 11.02 -2.98 7.84
N SER A 62 10.67 -3.10 6.56
CA SER A 62 10.96 -2.10 5.55
C SER A 62 10.31 -0.76 5.91
N PRO A 63 10.98 0.39 5.67
CA PRO A 63 10.33 1.69 5.73
C PRO A 63 9.06 1.78 4.87
N LEU A 64 9.01 1.04 3.76
CA LEU A 64 7.88 1.03 2.82
C LEU A 64 6.63 0.35 3.40
N ALA A 65 6.80 -0.48 4.43
CA ALA A 65 5.73 -1.21 5.10
C ALA A 65 5.08 -0.42 6.24
N GLN A 66 5.65 0.72 6.64
CA GLN A 66 5.21 1.40 7.87
C GLN A 66 3.85 2.10 7.69
N PRO A 67 3.05 2.25 8.75
CA PRO A 67 1.69 2.81 8.70
C PRO A 67 1.58 4.14 7.93
N ARG A 68 2.51 5.08 8.14
CA ARG A 68 2.56 6.34 7.38
C ARG A 68 2.55 6.09 5.87
N ASN A 69 3.44 5.23 5.41
CA ASN A 69 3.64 4.96 3.98
C ASN A 69 2.41 4.28 3.40
N VAL A 70 1.88 3.25 4.07
CA VAL A 70 0.68 2.54 3.61
C VAL A 70 -0.51 3.50 3.49
N ILE A 71 -0.83 4.22 4.58
CA ILE A 71 -2.03 5.06 4.66
C ILE A 71 -1.90 6.28 3.75
N LEU A 72 -0.84 7.09 3.92
CA LEU A 72 -0.68 8.31 3.13
C LEU A 72 -0.33 8.01 1.68
N GLY A 73 0.42 6.95 1.41
CA GLY A 73 0.76 6.54 0.05
C GLY A 73 -0.48 6.20 -0.76
N HIS A 74 -1.38 5.36 -0.23
CA HIS A 74 -2.64 5.06 -0.90
C HIS A 74 -3.53 6.29 -1.03
N PHE A 75 -3.64 7.11 0.02
CA PHE A 75 -4.45 8.33 -0.02
C PHE A 75 -3.97 9.32 -1.09
N ILE A 76 -2.69 9.70 -1.08
CA ILE A 76 -2.10 10.65 -2.04
C ILE A 76 -2.23 10.11 -3.46
N SER A 77 -1.90 8.83 -3.66
CA SER A 77 -1.93 8.23 -4.98
C SER A 77 -3.36 8.15 -5.55
N ALA A 78 -4.35 7.77 -4.73
CA ALA A 78 -5.75 7.79 -5.15
C ALA A 78 -6.27 9.20 -5.41
N LEU A 79 -5.87 10.19 -4.59
CA LEU A 79 -6.23 11.59 -4.79
C LEU A 79 -5.76 12.10 -6.14
N VAL A 80 -4.50 11.81 -6.51
CA VAL A 80 -3.97 12.14 -7.83
C VAL A 80 -4.79 11.47 -8.93
N GLY A 81 -5.07 10.17 -8.81
CA GLY A 81 -5.89 9.45 -9.79
C GLY A 81 -7.28 10.06 -10.00
N LEU A 82 -7.97 10.44 -8.91
CA LEU A 82 -9.28 11.07 -8.98
C LEU A 82 -9.23 12.47 -9.57
N CYS A 83 -8.26 13.30 -9.19
CA CYS A 83 -8.05 14.63 -9.79
C CYS A 83 -7.83 14.50 -11.30
N PHE A 84 -7.02 13.54 -11.72
CA PHE A 84 -6.77 13.30 -13.13
C PHE A 84 -8.01 12.86 -13.89
N LEU A 85 -8.76 11.90 -13.34
CA LEU A 85 -10.01 11.45 -13.93
C LEU A 85 -11.04 12.59 -14.04
N LYS A 86 -11.18 13.43 -13.03
CA LYS A 86 -12.20 14.51 -13.01
C LYS A 86 -11.84 15.72 -13.86
N TRP A 87 -10.56 16.07 -14.00
CA TRP A 87 -10.14 17.28 -14.72
C TRP A 87 -9.61 17.03 -16.12
N PHE A 88 -8.99 15.88 -16.37
CA PHE A 88 -8.39 15.53 -17.65
C PHE A 88 -9.08 14.34 -18.34
N GLY A 89 -9.91 13.60 -17.61
CA GLY A 89 -10.62 12.45 -18.14
C GLY A 89 -9.72 11.25 -18.41
N PHE A 90 -10.29 10.24 -19.08
CA PHE A 90 -9.56 9.07 -19.54
C PHE A 90 -8.80 9.37 -20.83
N ASN A 91 -7.46 9.32 -20.79
CA ASN A 91 -6.58 9.31 -21.95
C ASN A 91 -5.16 8.84 -21.55
N LEU A 92 -4.33 8.50 -22.55
CA LEU A 92 -2.97 7.96 -22.35
C LEU A 92 -2.08 8.89 -21.52
N LEU A 93 -2.12 10.19 -21.78
CA LEU A 93 -1.32 11.17 -21.04
C LEU A 93 -1.77 11.28 -19.58
N SER A 94 -3.07 11.28 -19.33
CA SER A 94 -3.63 11.36 -17.97
C SER A 94 -3.23 10.14 -17.14
N ILE A 95 -3.25 8.95 -17.74
CA ILE A 95 -2.80 7.72 -17.07
C ILE A 95 -1.30 7.81 -16.75
N ALA A 96 -0.46 8.14 -17.72
CA ALA A 96 0.99 8.20 -17.52
C ALA A 96 1.40 9.28 -16.50
N LEU A 97 0.85 10.49 -16.63
CA LEU A 97 1.19 11.62 -15.77
C LEU A 97 0.63 11.45 -14.35
N SER A 98 -0.54 10.84 -14.18
CA SER A 98 -1.10 10.58 -12.83
C SER A 98 -0.22 9.61 -12.03
N VAL A 99 0.30 8.56 -12.64
CA VAL A 99 1.24 7.63 -11.98
C VAL A 99 2.54 8.34 -11.62
N GLY A 100 3.13 9.08 -12.57
CA GLY A 100 4.36 9.84 -12.34
C GLY A 100 4.21 10.87 -11.22
N LEU A 101 3.12 11.63 -11.20
CA LEU A 101 2.83 12.61 -10.17
C LEU A 101 2.57 11.95 -8.81
N ALA A 102 1.84 10.84 -8.77
CA ALA A 102 1.62 10.10 -7.53
C ALA A 102 2.94 9.64 -6.89
N ILE A 103 3.88 9.13 -7.70
CA ILE A 103 5.22 8.74 -7.24
C ILE A 103 5.97 9.97 -6.69
N ALA A 104 6.00 11.08 -7.43
CA ALA A 104 6.69 12.30 -7.03
C ALA A 104 6.13 12.87 -5.71
N LEU A 105 4.81 12.90 -5.55
CA LEU A 105 4.19 13.38 -4.31
C LEU A 105 4.45 12.44 -3.13
N MET A 106 4.41 11.12 -3.32
CA MET A 106 4.77 10.18 -2.26
C MET A 106 6.24 10.35 -1.81
N GLN A 107 7.15 10.64 -2.74
CA GLN A 107 8.54 10.97 -2.42
C GLN A 107 8.62 12.29 -1.63
N TYR A 108 7.95 13.33 -2.10
CA TYR A 108 7.90 14.64 -1.46
C TYR A 108 7.40 14.56 -0.01
N PHE A 109 6.30 13.83 0.23
CA PHE A 109 5.71 13.64 1.56
C PHE A 109 6.39 12.54 2.40
N ARG A 110 7.45 11.90 1.87
CA ARG A 110 8.20 10.82 2.53
C ARG A 110 7.30 9.69 2.99
N CYS A 111 6.42 9.24 2.09
CA CYS A 111 5.45 8.17 2.36
C CYS A 111 5.35 7.19 1.18
N VAL A 112 6.48 6.94 0.50
CA VAL A 112 6.56 6.01 -0.63
C VAL A 112 6.05 4.63 -0.21
N HIS A 113 4.97 4.20 -0.85
CA HIS A 113 4.42 2.86 -0.75
C HIS A 113 4.19 2.34 -2.17
N PRO A 114 5.12 1.54 -2.73
CA PRO A 114 5.07 1.13 -4.13
C PRO A 114 3.72 0.53 -4.60
N PRO A 115 3.01 -0.29 -3.79
CA PRO A 115 1.68 -0.79 -4.16
C PRO A 115 0.68 0.34 -4.48
N ALA A 116 0.75 1.46 -3.76
CA ALA A 116 -0.12 2.61 -4.00
C ALA A 116 0.10 3.24 -5.37
N GLY A 117 1.27 3.07 -5.99
CA GLY A 117 1.53 3.58 -7.35
C GLY A 117 0.57 3.02 -8.42
N ALA A 118 -0.10 1.90 -8.13
CA ALA A 118 -1.14 1.34 -9.00
C ALA A 118 -2.54 1.97 -8.80
N ASN A 119 -2.77 2.78 -7.76
CA ASN A 119 -4.08 3.40 -7.51
C ASN A 119 -4.60 4.27 -8.70
N PRO A 120 -3.79 5.14 -9.34
CA PRO A 120 -4.25 5.92 -10.48
C PRO A 120 -4.60 5.03 -11.67
N LEU A 121 -3.85 3.94 -11.87
CA LEU A 121 -4.16 2.95 -12.91
C LEU A 121 -5.52 2.30 -12.66
N VAL A 122 -5.80 1.88 -11.42
CA VAL A 122 -7.12 1.34 -11.05
C VAL A 122 -8.23 2.33 -11.38
N ILE A 123 -8.07 3.59 -10.97
CA ILE A 123 -9.09 4.62 -11.16
C ILE A 123 -9.33 4.89 -12.65
N LEU A 124 -8.28 5.22 -13.41
CA LEU A 124 -8.44 5.64 -14.80
C LEU A 124 -8.78 4.46 -15.71
N LEU A 125 -8.14 3.30 -15.57
CA LEU A 125 -8.37 2.16 -16.48
C LEU A 125 -9.75 1.52 -16.30
N THR A 126 -10.38 1.66 -15.14
CA THR A 126 -11.72 1.10 -14.90
C THR A 126 -12.82 2.16 -14.84
N ALA A 127 -12.52 3.43 -15.14
CA ALA A 127 -13.49 4.53 -15.13
C ALA A 127 -14.67 4.34 -16.11
N HIS A 128 -14.52 3.48 -17.12
CA HIS A 128 -15.63 3.11 -18.02
C HIS A 128 -16.63 2.14 -17.38
N SER A 129 -16.22 1.40 -16.35
CA SER A 129 -17.05 0.39 -15.68
C SER A 129 -17.53 0.84 -14.30
N PHE A 130 -16.87 1.82 -13.69
CA PHE A 130 -17.18 2.33 -12.36
C PHE A 130 -17.22 3.86 -12.38
N ASP A 131 -18.28 4.44 -11.81
CA ASP A 131 -18.30 5.88 -11.54
C ASP A 131 -17.57 6.18 -10.22
N TYR A 132 -16.47 6.92 -10.33
CA TYR A 132 -15.63 7.28 -9.21
C TYR A 132 -16.05 8.63 -8.63
N HIS A 133 -16.49 8.64 -7.37
CA HIS A 133 -16.73 9.85 -6.60
C HIS A 133 -15.57 10.12 -5.62
N TRP A 134 -15.54 11.32 -5.02
CA TRP A 134 -14.57 11.66 -3.97
C TRP A 134 -14.65 10.74 -2.74
N SER A 135 -15.80 10.11 -2.51
CA SER A 135 -15.97 9.08 -1.48
C SER A 135 -15.03 7.89 -1.66
N PHE A 136 -14.50 7.66 -2.88
CA PHE A 136 -13.50 6.63 -3.15
C PHE A 136 -12.25 6.77 -2.28
N LEU A 137 -11.87 8.01 -1.92
CA LEU A 137 -10.76 8.28 -1.01
C LEU A 137 -10.99 7.72 0.40
N ILE A 138 -12.25 7.70 0.84
CA ILE A 138 -12.61 7.16 2.15
C ILE A 138 -12.83 5.66 2.01
N PHE A 139 -13.72 5.25 1.11
CA PHE A 139 -14.08 3.86 0.82
C PHE A 139 -13.81 3.53 -0.66
N PRO A 140 -12.87 2.64 -1.00
CA PRO A 140 -12.14 1.71 -0.14
C PRO A 140 -10.81 2.25 0.41
N VAL A 141 -10.31 3.39 -0.08
CA VAL A 141 -8.87 3.69 0.01
C VAL A 141 -8.38 3.84 1.45
N LEU A 142 -8.93 4.80 2.20
CA LEU A 142 -8.45 5.09 3.55
C LEU A 142 -8.87 3.98 4.53
N THR A 143 -10.12 3.54 4.49
CA THR A 143 -10.63 2.51 5.40
C THR A 143 -9.96 1.17 5.18
N GLY A 144 -9.74 0.77 3.93
CA GLY A 144 -9.00 -0.44 3.59
C GLY A 144 -7.54 -0.38 4.03
N ALA A 145 -6.84 0.73 3.77
CA ALA A 145 -5.45 0.90 4.20
C ALA A 145 -5.31 0.85 5.73
N ILE A 146 -6.23 1.49 6.48
CA ILE A 146 -6.25 1.43 7.95
C ILE A 146 -6.51 0.00 8.43
N ALA A 147 -7.50 -0.68 7.86
CA ALA A 147 -7.81 -2.07 8.23
C ALA A 147 -6.61 -3.00 8.00
N LEU A 148 -5.90 -2.88 6.88
CA LEU A 148 -4.67 -3.63 6.62
C LEU A 148 -3.58 -3.35 7.67
N VAL A 149 -3.38 -2.07 8.03
CA VAL A 149 -2.42 -1.68 9.08
C VAL A 149 -2.81 -2.29 10.43
N CYS A 150 -4.09 -2.28 10.79
CA CYS A 150 -4.58 -2.89 12.03
C CYS A 150 -4.34 -4.40 12.04
N VAL A 151 -4.69 -5.13 10.98
CA VAL A 151 -4.44 -6.58 10.90
C VAL A 151 -2.95 -6.87 10.95
N ALA A 152 -2.13 -6.11 10.21
CA ALA A 152 -0.68 -6.25 10.22
C ALA A 152 -0.07 -5.99 11.60
N TYR A 153 -0.62 -5.03 12.37
CA TYR A 153 -0.20 -4.79 13.74
C TYR A 153 -0.34 -6.05 14.60
N PHE A 154 -1.50 -6.72 14.57
CA PHE A 154 -1.70 -7.93 15.37
C PHE A 154 -0.80 -9.08 14.91
N VAL A 155 -0.72 -9.32 13.60
CA VAL A 155 0.03 -10.45 13.03
C VAL A 155 1.55 -10.29 13.21
N ASN A 156 2.09 -9.09 12.96
CA ASN A 156 3.54 -8.84 13.02
C ASN A 156 4.08 -8.76 14.46
N ASN A 157 3.21 -8.55 15.46
CA ASN A 157 3.59 -8.55 16.87
C ASN A 157 3.29 -9.88 17.60
N PHE A 158 2.63 -10.82 16.95
CA PHE A 158 2.29 -12.11 17.56
C PHE A 158 3.52 -13.02 17.65
N LYS A 159 3.98 -13.28 18.90
CA LYS A 159 5.14 -14.13 19.22
C LYS A 159 6.40 -13.77 18.41
N THR A 160 6.63 -12.48 18.16
CA THR A 160 7.81 -11.98 17.45
C THR A 160 8.78 -11.28 18.40
N LYS A 161 10.09 -11.40 18.13
CA LYS A 161 11.13 -10.67 18.87
C LYS A 161 11.24 -9.21 18.42
N GLN A 162 11.02 -8.95 17.13
CA GLN A 162 11.04 -7.61 16.56
C GLN A 162 9.61 -7.05 16.51
N LYS A 163 9.41 -5.89 17.14
CA LYS A 163 8.11 -5.22 17.15
C LYS A 163 7.87 -4.46 15.85
N TRP A 164 6.61 -4.22 15.55
CA TRP A 164 6.16 -3.41 14.42
C TRP A 164 5.00 -2.53 14.86
N PRO A 165 4.87 -1.27 14.42
CA PRO A 165 5.74 -0.57 13.48
C PRO A 165 6.99 0.04 14.13
N ASN A 166 7.98 0.40 13.31
CA ASN A 166 9.15 1.18 13.72
C ASN A 166 8.78 2.66 13.93
N TYR A 167 7.79 3.15 13.18
CA TYR A 167 7.18 4.47 13.36
C TYR A 167 5.72 4.46 12.89
N GLY A 168 4.86 5.24 13.55
CA GLY A 168 3.45 5.39 13.20
C GLY A 168 3.22 6.33 12.02
N LEU A 169 2.29 7.29 12.16
CA LEU A 169 2.02 8.30 11.12
C LEU A 169 3.07 9.42 11.05
N ALA A 170 3.75 9.71 12.18
CA ALA A 170 4.78 10.76 12.30
C ALA A 170 4.35 12.11 11.68
N LEU A 171 3.20 12.65 12.12
CA LEU A 171 2.57 13.82 11.49
C LEU A 171 3.35 15.14 11.64
N TRP A 172 4.24 15.27 12.64
CA TRP A 172 4.86 16.56 13.01
C TRP A 172 6.39 16.55 12.98
N GLU A 173 7.05 15.59 13.64
CA GLU A 173 8.53 15.51 13.67
C GLU A 173 9.01 14.06 13.59
N SER A 174 10.03 13.79 12.77
CA SER A 174 10.89 12.64 12.98
C SER A 174 11.95 13.05 13.99
N LYS A 175 12.05 12.38 15.15
CA LYS A 175 13.20 12.57 16.04
C LYS A 175 14.47 12.43 15.19
N LYS A 176 15.27 13.50 15.09
CA LYS A 176 16.60 13.41 14.49
C LYS A 176 17.36 12.36 15.30
N LYS A 177 17.95 11.37 14.63
CA LYS A 177 18.95 10.52 15.28
C LYS A 177 20.11 11.46 15.62
N SER A 178 20.31 11.77 16.89
CA SER A 178 21.56 12.39 17.35
C SER A 178 22.68 11.43 16.98
N TYR A 179 23.54 11.84 16.07
CA TYR A 179 24.82 11.20 15.87
C TYR A 179 25.77 11.94 16.82
N ASP A 180 25.82 11.47 18.07
CA ASP A 180 26.91 11.77 19.00
C ASP A 180 27.96 10.66 18.87
#